data_AF-A0AAE1M301-F1
#
_entry.id   AF-A0AAE1M301-F1
#
_cell.length_a   1.000
_cell.length_b   1.000
_cell.length_c   1.000
_cell.angle_alpha   90.00
_cell.angle_beta   90.00
_cell.angle_gamma   90.00
#
_symmetry.space_group_name_H-M   'P 1'
#
loop_
_entity.id
_entity.type
_entity.pdbx_description
1 polymer ?
#
loop_
_entity_poly.entity_id
_entity_poly.type
_entity_poly.pdbx_seq_one_letter_code
_entity_poly.pdbx_strand_id
1 'polypeptide(L)'
;METTAPPPMSEAAAITEAVASANRDEHATTVSEALRRYPTAIFWAIAMSFTIVMVGYDTILMGSLMAYPSFVEKYGTYHPELGAKVISGPWQVGLSTAGSCGGVFGMVINGFVTERFGHRRVTMVALTIMTGLIFIPFFAPNVHVLLAGQCLLGAIWGIFSIMGAVYSSEICPLVLRGYMTSFINICWVIGQLIIAGILQGLVNNTTKWAYKIPFAVEWVWPVPLFVLAWLAPDSPWWLIRQGRIEDARHSLKRLSSGLDDEQINQKILMMYETNRLEQKIKADASYWDCLTGANLRRTEIACLSLSSQSLIGQSLAYNATYFFVQAGLSASDAYKMNFGNMGIAFVATCISWVLMTHFGRRTVLLSGYTFLTLDLLLIGILSYASNNSAAKWGQSALALVWLAVYSATIGPQTWAVASEVSATRLRAKTLSIAGVVYNIVNIVDNTIEPYLINPTEANLKGKTAFVWFGISFLVTIWAIFRIPETRGRTYGEMDVLFEKKVSAWRFATAEVVDDITIIGDDEAEEKVEDEKRELAGYETAATIS
;
A
#
# COMPACT_ATOMS: atom_id res chain seq x y z
N MET A 1 -24.93 0.23 37.74
CA MET A 1 -25.40 1.57 38.11
C MET A 1 -24.46 2.07 39.19
N GLU A 2 -23.37 2.71 38.76
CA GLU A 2 -22.51 3.54 39.62
C GLU A 2 -21.99 4.63 38.69
N THR A 3 -22.69 5.75 38.72
CA THR A 3 -22.40 6.95 37.94
C THR A 3 -21.21 7.64 38.56
N THR A 4 -20.03 7.50 37.94
CA THR A 4 -18.86 8.31 38.24
C THR A 4 -19.22 9.77 37.93
N ALA A 5 -19.32 10.59 38.97
CA ALA A 5 -19.48 12.04 38.84
C ALA A 5 -18.36 12.60 37.93
N PRO A 6 -18.65 13.63 37.11
CA PRO A 6 -17.61 14.29 36.33
C PRO A 6 -16.53 14.83 37.28
N PRO A 7 -15.23 14.71 36.93
CA PRO A 7 -14.16 15.20 37.78
C PRO A 7 -14.32 16.72 38.02
N PRO A 8 -13.93 17.24 39.20
CA PRO A 8 -14.04 18.66 39.54
C PRO A 8 -13.41 19.55 38.46
N MET A 9 -13.97 20.74 38.21
CA MET A 9 -13.58 21.65 37.12
C MET A 9 -12.06 21.95 37.03
N SER A 10 -11.31 21.88 38.13
CA SER A 10 -9.85 22.06 38.12
C SER A 10 -9.10 20.87 37.53
N GLU A 11 -9.60 19.65 37.74
CA GLU A 11 -9.05 18.43 37.13
C GLU A 11 -9.35 18.40 35.62
N ALA A 12 -10.56 18.78 35.21
CA ALA A 12 -10.91 18.88 33.80
C ALA A 12 -10.05 19.92 33.05
N ALA A 13 -9.77 21.06 33.68
CA ALA A 13 -8.87 22.08 33.12
C ALA A 13 -7.41 21.58 33.03
N ALA A 14 -6.90 20.94 34.10
CA ALA A 14 -5.56 20.35 34.10
C ALA A 14 -5.41 19.22 33.06
N ILE A 15 -6.43 18.39 32.87
CA ILE A 15 -6.48 17.37 31.82
C ILE A 15 -6.43 18.04 30.44
N THR A 16 -7.21 19.09 30.23
CA THR A 16 -7.27 19.81 28.95
C THR A 16 -5.92 20.47 28.64
N GLU A 17 -5.26 21.06 29.63
CA GLU A 17 -3.94 21.67 29.48
C GLU A 17 -2.84 20.65 29.23
N ALA A 18 -2.86 19.51 29.93
CA ALA A 18 -1.93 18.40 29.71
C ALA A 18 -2.07 17.80 28.30
N VAL A 19 -3.31 17.65 27.80
CA VAL A 19 -3.59 17.20 26.42
C VAL A 19 -3.10 18.23 25.41
N ALA A 20 -3.35 19.52 25.66
CA ALA A 20 -2.88 20.60 24.79
C ALA A 20 -1.34 20.72 24.77
N SER A 21 -0.67 20.46 25.90
CA SER A 21 0.79 20.41 25.99
C SER A 21 1.35 19.23 25.18
N ALA A 22 0.81 18.03 25.37
CA ALA A 22 1.24 16.84 24.63
C ALA A 22 1.04 16.98 23.10
N ASN A 23 -0.07 17.57 22.67
CA ASN A 23 -0.33 17.85 21.25
C ASN A 23 0.66 18.90 20.69
N ARG A 24 0.94 19.97 21.44
CA ARG A 24 1.93 20.98 21.02
C ARG A 24 3.32 20.38 20.91
N ASP A 25 3.72 19.53 21.86
CA ASP A 25 5.00 18.83 21.81
C ASP A 25 5.08 17.87 20.62
N GLU A 26 4.01 17.13 20.31
CA GLU A 26 4.01 16.21 19.18
C GLU A 26 4.09 16.95 17.83
N HIS A 27 3.47 18.13 17.72
CA HIS A 27 3.56 18.98 16.53
C HIS A 27 4.87 19.78 16.42
N ALA A 28 5.49 20.16 17.54
CA ALA A 28 6.76 20.88 17.57
C ALA A 28 7.98 19.96 17.38
N THR A 29 7.83 18.65 17.62
CA THR A 29 8.95 17.70 17.52
C THR A 29 9.46 17.63 16.08
N THR A 30 10.74 17.94 15.88
CA THR A 30 11.38 17.78 14.56
C THR A 30 11.76 16.33 14.28
N VAL A 31 11.96 15.95 13.01
CA VAL A 31 12.37 14.59 12.62
C VAL A 31 13.64 14.14 13.37
N SER A 32 14.64 15.04 13.48
CA SER A 32 15.91 14.75 14.17
C SER A 32 15.71 14.47 15.67
N GLU A 33 14.82 15.23 16.31
CA GLU A 33 14.48 15.04 17.71
C GLU A 33 13.66 13.76 17.94
N ALA A 34 12.74 13.44 17.02
CA ALA A 34 11.98 12.19 17.05
C ALA A 34 12.89 10.95 16.91
N LEU A 35 13.89 11.00 16.02
CA LEU A 35 14.88 9.92 15.86
C LEU A 35 15.70 9.69 17.14
N ARG A 36 16.02 10.75 17.89
CA ARG A 36 16.75 10.66 19.17
C ARG A 36 15.87 10.19 20.33
N ARG A 37 14.59 10.58 20.37
CA ARG A 37 13.67 10.22 21.46
C ARG A 37 13.06 8.83 21.33
N TYR A 38 12.92 8.29 20.11
CA TYR A 38 12.22 7.02 19.85
C TYR A 38 13.01 5.99 19.00
N PRO A 39 14.31 5.75 19.28
CA PRO A 39 15.10 4.78 18.53
C PRO A 39 14.57 3.35 18.68
N THR A 40 14.05 2.98 19.86
CA THR A 40 13.49 1.65 20.11
C THR A 40 12.16 1.46 19.36
N ALA A 41 11.31 2.48 19.28
CA ALA A 41 10.08 2.41 18.49
C ALA A 41 10.37 2.20 17.00
N ILE A 42 11.37 2.91 16.45
CA ILE A 42 11.79 2.73 15.05
C ILE A 42 12.31 1.32 14.81
N PHE A 43 13.15 0.81 15.72
CA PHE A 43 13.67 -0.55 15.63
C PHE A 43 12.54 -1.59 15.60
N TRP A 44 11.57 -1.49 16.53
CA TRP A 44 10.44 -2.42 16.58
C TRP A 44 9.49 -2.27 15.37
N ALA A 45 9.30 -1.05 14.87
CA ALA A 45 8.50 -0.81 13.67
C ALA A 45 9.13 -1.51 12.47
N ILE A 46 10.42 -1.26 12.22
CA ILE A 46 11.20 -1.91 11.16
C ILE A 46 11.16 -3.43 11.32
N ALA A 47 11.46 -3.96 12.51
CA ALA A 47 11.50 -5.39 12.78
C ALA A 47 10.16 -6.09 12.50
N MET A 48 9.04 -5.46 12.85
CA MET A 48 7.71 -6.00 12.56
C MET A 48 7.33 -5.82 11.09
N SER A 49 7.78 -4.76 10.41
CA SER A 49 7.60 -4.60 8.96
C SER A 49 8.28 -5.70 8.14
N PHE A 50 9.31 -6.39 8.66
CA PHE A 50 9.95 -7.51 7.96
C PHE A 50 9.00 -8.70 7.69
N THR A 51 7.87 -8.83 8.39
CA THR A 51 6.86 -9.85 8.02
C THR A 51 6.32 -9.64 6.61
N ILE A 52 6.38 -8.40 6.09
CA ILE A 52 5.92 -8.05 4.73
C ILE A 52 6.95 -8.46 3.67
N VAL A 53 8.22 -8.67 4.02
CA VAL A 53 9.21 -9.25 3.11
C VAL A 53 8.77 -10.64 2.65
N MET A 54 8.17 -11.43 3.54
CA MET A 54 7.59 -12.74 3.17
C MET A 54 6.43 -12.57 2.17
N VAL A 55 5.50 -11.64 2.45
CA VAL A 55 4.37 -11.37 1.55
C VAL A 55 4.88 -10.94 0.16
N GLY A 56 5.88 -10.07 0.11
CA GLY A 56 6.50 -9.64 -1.15
C GLY A 56 7.21 -10.77 -1.90
N TYR A 57 7.88 -11.66 -1.17
CA TYR A 57 8.51 -12.87 -1.72
C TYR A 57 7.48 -13.75 -2.44
N ASP A 58 6.37 -14.06 -1.77
CA ASP A 58 5.32 -14.95 -2.30
C ASP A 58 4.53 -14.32 -3.44
N THR A 59 4.35 -12.99 -3.43
CA THR A 59 3.60 -12.25 -4.45
C THR A 59 4.06 -12.54 -5.88
N ILE A 60 5.38 -12.67 -6.11
CA ILE A 60 5.93 -12.93 -7.45
C ILE A 60 6.46 -14.36 -7.62
N LEU A 61 6.52 -15.14 -6.55
CA LEU A 61 7.01 -16.51 -6.56
C LEU A 61 6.19 -17.37 -7.54
N MET A 62 4.87 -17.38 -7.37
CA MET A 62 4.00 -18.24 -8.17
C MET A 62 4.02 -17.85 -9.66
N GLY A 63 3.90 -16.56 -9.97
CA GLY A 63 3.97 -16.05 -11.34
C GLY A 63 5.29 -16.38 -12.03
N SER A 64 6.41 -16.31 -11.29
CA SER A 64 7.72 -16.72 -11.81
C SER A 64 7.81 -18.23 -12.01
N LEU A 65 7.31 -19.04 -11.08
CA LEU A 65 7.33 -20.50 -11.17
C LEU A 65 6.56 -21.03 -12.39
N MET A 66 5.55 -20.32 -12.89
CA MET A 66 4.81 -20.68 -14.11
C MET A 66 5.71 -20.83 -15.35
N ALA A 67 6.81 -20.06 -15.39
CA ALA A 67 7.79 -20.08 -16.48
C ALA A 67 9.00 -20.96 -16.16
N TYR A 68 9.04 -21.61 -14.99
CA TYR A 68 10.23 -22.28 -14.50
C TYR A 68 10.33 -23.72 -15.06
N PRO A 69 11.43 -24.09 -15.77
CA PRO A 69 11.49 -25.36 -16.51
C PRO A 69 11.17 -26.60 -15.67
N SER A 70 11.81 -26.76 -14.51
CA SER A 70 11.60 -27.92 -13.62
C SER A 70 10.20 -27.96 -12.98
N PHE A 71 9.55 -26.80 -12.84
CA PHE A 71 8.19 -26.72 -12.30
C PHE A 71 7.16 -27.13 -13.36
N VAL A 72 7.33 -26.61 -14.59
CA VAL A 72 6.52 -26.98 -15.75
C VAL A 72 6.69 -28.46 -16.11
N GLU A 73 7.88 -29.03 -15.92
CA GLU A 73 8.10 -30.46 -16.17
C GLU A 73 7.24 -31.35 -15.26
N LYS A 74 7.10 -30.96 -13.98
CA LYS A 74 6.37 -31.72 -12.96
C LYS A 74 4.86 -31.51 -13.03
N TYR A 75 4.41 -30.27 -13.16
CA TYR A 75 3.00 -29.90 -13.04
C TYR A 75 2.32 -29.53 -14.38
N GLY A 76 3.10 -29.33 -15.44
CA GLY A 76 2.59 -29.01 -16.76
C GLY A 76 2.01 -30.22 -17.48
N THR A 77 0.97 -29.97 -18.27
CA THR A 77 0.37 -30.94 -19.19
C THR A 77 1.03 -30.82 -20.56
N TYR A 78 1.24 -31.95 -21.24
CA TYR A 78 1.81 -31.94 -22.59
C TYR A 78 0.73 -31.54 -23.60
N HIS A 79 0.98 -30.47 -24.36
CA HIS A 79 0.09 -30.00 -25.41
C HIS A 79 0.70 -30.33 -26.78
N PRO A 80 0.13 -31.28 -27.54
CA PRO A 80 0.68 -31.71 -28.84
C PRO A 80 0.80 -30.58 -29.86
N GLU A 81 -0.10 -29.60 -29.80
CA GLU A 81 -0.16 -28.46 -30.71
C GLU A 81 1.00 -27.47 -30.53
N LEU A 82 1.62 -27.46 -29.35
CA LEU A 82 2.75 -26.57 -29.00
C LEU A 82 4.08 -27.31 -28.93
N GLY A 83 4.09 -28.65 -28.98
CA GLY A 83 5.27 -29.47 -28.80
C GLY A 83 5.95 -29.32 -27.43
N ALA A 84 5.26 -28.74 -26.44
CA ALA A 84 5.82 -28.38 -25.14
C ALA A 84 4.84 -28.68 -24.00
N LYS A 85 5.39 -28.89 -22.79
CA LYS A 85 4.59 -28.90 -21.56
C LYS A 85 4.30 -27.46 -21.17
N VAL A 86 3.04 -27.16 -20.85
CA VAL A 86 2.59 -25.87 -20.34
C VAL A 86 1.62 -26.13 -19.21
N ILE A 87 1.59 -25.26 -18.21
CA ILE A 87 0.55 -25.32 -17.17
C ILE A 87 -0.74 -24.77 -17.79
N SER A 88 -1.82 -25.55 -17.73
CA SER A 88 -3.09 -25.13 -18.34
C SER A 88 -3.59 -23.80 -17.75
N GLY A 89 -4.30 -23.02 -18.58
CA GLY A 89 -4.86 -21.72 -18.19
C GLY A 89 -5.61 -21.73 -16.85
N PRO A 90 -6.56 -22.68 -16.62
CA PRO A 90 -7.28 -22.77 -15.37
C PRO A 90 -6.38 -23.00 -14.14
N TRP A 91 -5.30 -23.77 -14.27
CA TRP A 91 -4.35 -24.00 -13.18
C TRP A 91 -3.44 -22.80 -12.93
N GLN A 92 -3.04 -22.08 -13.99
CA GLN A 92 -2.28 -20.83 -13.84
C GLN A 92 -3.09 -19.80 -13.04
N VAL A 93 -4.35 -19.58 -13.46
CA VAL A 93 -5.31 -18.69 -12.77
C VAL A 93 -5.57 -19.15 -11.35
N GLY A 94 -5.84 -20.44 -11.14
CA GLY A 94 -6.12 -20.97 -9.81
C GLY A 94 -4.96 -20.74 -8.84
N LEU A 95 -3.73 -21.04 -9.28
CA LEU A 95 -2.54 -20.90 -8.45
C LEU A 95 -2.15 -19.43 -8.21
N SER A 96 -2.28 -18.53 -9.20
CA SER A 96 -2.01 -17.10 -9.01
C SER A 96 -3.03 -16.44 -8.08
N THR A 97 -4.30 -16.81 -8.19
CA THR A 97 -5.39 -16.17 -7.45
C THR A 97 -5.62 -16.78 -6.07
N ALA A 98 -5.20 -18.04 -5.82
CA ALA A 98 -5.40 -18.71 -4.54
C ALA A 98 -4.84 -17.93 -3.34
N GLY A 99 -3.63 -17.36 -3.48
CA GLY A 99 -3.02 -16.53 -2.45
C GLY A 99 -3.86 -15.30 -2.11
N SER A 100 -4.34 -14.58 -3.12
CA SER A 100 -5.20 -13.39 -2.94
C SER A 100 -6.56 -13.73 -2.32
N CYS A 101 -7.20 -14.82 -2.77
CA CYS A 101 -8.45 -15.31 -2.18
C CYS A 101 -8.28 -15.63 -0.69
N GLY A 102 -7.23 -16.37 -0.33
CA GLY A 102 -6.88 -16.63 1.08
C GLY A 102 -6.62 -15.33 1.84
N GLY A 103 -5.87 -14.41 1.23
CA GLY A 103 -5.51 -13.10 1.77
C GLY A 103 -6.71 -12.28 2.23
N VAL A 104 -7.79 -12.24 1.44
CA VAL A 104 -9.03 -11.54 1.81
C VAL A 104 -9.60 -12.09 3.12
N PHE A 105 -9.69 -13.42 3.26
CA PHE A 105 -10.13 -14.03 4.52
C PHE A 105 -9.19 -13.70 5.68
N GLY A 106 -7.87 -13.74 5.43
CA GLY A 106 -6.84 -13.35 6.37
C GLY A 106 -6.97 -11.94 6.91
N MET A 107 -7.23 -10.97 6.02
CA MET A 107 -7.42 -9.56 6.39
C MET A 107 -8.65 -9.35 7.26
N VAL A 108 -9.76 -10.03 6.95
CA VAL A 108 -11.00 -9.96 7.77
C VAL A 108 -10.74 -10.56 9.15
N ILE A 109 -10.12 -11.74 9.23
CA ILE A 109 -9.76 -12.39 10.50
C ILE A 109 -8.83 -11.48 11.31
N ASN A 110 -7.82 -10.87 10.68
CA ASN A 110 -6.89 -9.98 11.35
C ASN A 110 -7.60 -8.81 12.05
N GLY A 111 -8.62 -8.22 11.43
CA GLY A 111 -9.40 -7.12 12.02
C GLY A 111 -9.99 -7.48 13.39
N PHE A 112 -10.60 -8.66 13.50
CA PHE A 112 -11.21 -9.11 14.77
C PHE A 112 -10.19 -9.63 15.78
N VAL A 113 -9.22 -10.42 15.32
CA VAL A 113 -8.28 -11.13 16.21
C VAL A 113 -7.26 -10.15 16.79
N THR A 114 -6.76 -9.20 15.99
CA THR A 114 -5.77 -8.22 16.43
C THR A 114 -6.35 -7.20 17.40
N GLU A 115 -7.60 -6.78 17.21
CA GLU A 115 -8.29 -5.94 18.18
C GLU A 115 -8.43 -6.63 19.55
N ARG A 116 -8.73 -7.95 19.57
CA ARG A 116 -8.94 -8.70 20.80
C ARG A 116 -7.66 -9.18 21.49
N PHE A 117 -6.66 -9.64 20.74
CA PHE A 117 -5.48 -10.31 21.29
C PHE A 117 -4.19 -9.48 21.18
N GLY A 118 -4.19 -8.41 20.39
CA GLY A 118 -3.06 -7.51 20.18
C GLY A 118 -2.08 -8.01 19.12
N HIS A 119 -1.38 -7.05 18.50
CA HIS A 119 -0.46 -7.26 17.37
C HIS A 119 0.59 -8.36 17.61
N ARG A 120 1.19 -8.33 18.80
CA ARG A 120 2.28 -9.20 19.21
C ARG A 120 1.89 -10.67 19.20
N ARG A 121 0.79 -11.01 19.90
CA ARG A 121 0.31 -12.40 20.04
C ARG A 121 -0.18 -12.95 18.71
N VAL A 122 -0.90 -12.13 17.94
CA VAL A 122 -1.40 -12.53 16.63
C VAL A 122 -0.24 -12.82 15.67
N THR A 123 0.80 -11.99 15.67
CA THR A 123 1.99 -12.24 14.84
C THR A 123 2.68 -13.56 15.21
N MET A 124 2.90 -13.82 16.50
CA MET A 124 3.53 -15.08 16.94
C MET A 124 2.73 -16.32 16.53
N VAL A 125 1.40 -16.29 16.71
CA VAL A 125 0.51 -17.40 16.32
C VAL A 125 0.51 -17.57 14.80
N ALA A 126 0.40 -16.47 14.04
CA ALA A 126 0.43 -16.49 12.59
C ALA A 126 1.75 -17.08 12.05
N LEU A 127 2.90 -16.69 12.60
CA LEU A 127 4.22 -17.24 12.21
C LEU A 127 4.34 -18.74 12.52
N THR A 128 3.77 -19.19 13.64
CA THR A 128 3.74 -20.61 14.01
C THR A 128 2.89 -21.42 13.03
N ILE A 129 1.69 -20.92 12.71
CA ILE A 129 0.80 -21.56 11.72
C ILE A 129 1.45 -21.57 10.33
N MET A 130 2.06 -20.45 9.91
CA MET A 130 2.78 -20.35 8.64
C MET A 130 3.86 -21.43 8.52
N THR A 131 4.68 -21.61 9.56
CA THR A 131 5.76 -22.62 9.58
C THR A 131 5.22 -24.02 9.26
N GLY A 132 4.05 -24.38 9.79
CA GLY A 132 3.37 -25.64 9.49
C GLY A 132 2.76 -25.68 8.09
N LEU A 133 2.17 -24.58 7.62
CA LEU A 133 1.52 -24.51 6.30
C LEU A 133 2.52 -24.55 5.14
N ILE A 134 3.75 -24.06 5.30
CA ILE A 134 4.83 -24.12 4.27
C ILE A 134 5.16 -25.58 3.89
N PHE A 135 4.92 -26.56 4.77
CA PHE A 135 5.08 -27.98 4.43
C PHE A 135 4.20 -28.41 3.26
N ILE A 136 3.02 -27.81 3.11
CA ILE A 136 2.05 -28.18 2.06
C ILE A 136 2.60 -27.90 0.66
N PRO A 137 2.99 -26.65 0.29
CA PRO A 137 3.56 -26.39 -1.04
C PRO A 137 4.90 -27.09 -1.25
N PHE A 138 5.74 -27.23 -0.22
CA PHE A 138 7.04 -27.89 -0.36
C PHE A 138 6.94 -29.39 -0.68
N PHE A 139 5.99 -30.10 -0.04
CA PHE A 139 5.75 -31.53 -0.26
C PHE A 139 4.62 -31.84 -1.24
N ALA A 140 4.04 -30.84 -1.90
CA ALA A 140 2.89 -31.01 -2.80
C ALA A 140 3.14 -32.11 -3.86
N PRO A 141 2.35 -33.21 -3.88
CA PRO A 141 2.49 -34.26 -4.87
C PRO A 141 1.82 -33.87 -6.20
N ASN A 142 0.75 -33.07 -6.14
CA ASN A 142 -0.06 -32.66 -7.29
C ASN A 142 -0.45 -31.17 -7.17
N VAL A 143 -1.00 -30.62 -8.26
CA VAL A 143 -1.38 -29.20 -8.35
C VAL A 143 -2.52 -28.84 -7.37
N HIS A 144 -3.41 -29.80 -7.07
CA HIS A 144 -4.53 -29.58 -6.13
C HIS A 144 -4.04 -29.31 -4.71
N VAL A 145 -3.05 -30.08 -4.23
CA VAL A 145 -2.43 -29.86 -2.91
C VAL A 145 -1.67 -28.55 -2.89
N LEU A 146 -1.00 -28.20 -3.98
CA LEU A 146 -0.32 -26.90 -4.11
C LEU A 146 -1.31 -25.74 -4.01
N LEU A 147 -2.45 -25.82 -4.72
CA LEU A 147 -3.52 -24.83 -4.67
C LEU A 147 -4.08 -24.65 -3.24
N ALA A 148 -4.36 -25.76 -2.56
CA ALA A 148 -4.85 -25.73 -1.19
C ALA A 148 -3.82 -25.10 -0.23
N GLY A 149 -2.54 -25.44 -0.38
CA GLY A 149 -1.45 -24.84 0.40
C GLY A 149 -1.33 -23.33 0.19
N GLN A 150 -1.41 -22.89 -1.07
CA GLN A 150 -1.36 -21.46 -1.43
C GLN A 150 -2.56 -20.68 -0.88
N CYS A 151 -3.76 -21.26 -0.90
CA CYS A 151 -4.93 -20.63 -0.31
C CYS A 151 -4.81 -20.48 1.22
N LEU A 152 -4.33 -21.52 1.90
CA LEU A 152 -4.13 -21.49 3.37
C LEU A 152 -3.02 -20.52 3.78
N LEU A 153 -1.90 -20.50 3.06
CA LEU A 153 -0.82 -19.53 3.28
C LEU A 153 -1.28 -18.11 2.96
N GLY A 154 -2.10 -17.94 1.93
CA GLY A 154 -2.78 -16.68 1.59
C GLY A 154 -3.45 -16.05 2.80
N ALA A 155 -4.20 -16.83 3.59
CA ALA A 155 -4.84 -16.32 4.79
C ALA A 155 -3.84 -15.77 5.83
N ILE A 156 -2.66 -16.36 5.94
CA ILE A 156 -1.63 -15.86 6.86
C ILE A 156 -0.93 -14.62 6.29
N TRP A 157 -0.66 -14.57 4.99
CA TRP A 157 -0.11 -13.38 4.33
C TRP A 157 -1.05 -12.17 4.43
N GLY A 158 -2.37 -12.39 4.35
CA GLY A 158 -3.38 -11.35 4.57
C GLY A 158 -3.30 -10.73 5.97
N ILE A 159 -2.99 -11.52 7.00
CA ILE A 159 -2.77 -11.02 8.37
C ILE A 159 -1.52 -10.12 8.41
N PHE A 160 -0.41 -10.57 7.83
CA PHE A 160 0.85 -9.82 7.84
C PHE A 160 0.82 -8.53 7.02
N SER A 161 0.04 -8.50 5.94
CA SER A 161 -0.08 -7.34 5.04
C SER A 161 -0.54 -6.07 5.76
N ILE A 162 -1.37 -6.21 6.79
CA ILE A 162 -1.92 -5.07 7.55
C ILE A 162 -1.14 -4.85 8.86
N MET A 163 -0.63 -5.93 9.47
CA MET A 163 0.00 -5.91 10.80
C MET A 163 1.14 -4.90 10.90
N GLY A 164 2.07 -4.90 9.94
CA GLY A 164 3.24 -4.03 9.96
C GLY A 164 2.87 -2.54 9.95
N ALA A 165 1.85 -2.15 9.18
CA ALA A 165 1.40 -0.77 9.06
C ALA A 165 0.71 -0.30 10.34
N VAL A 166 -0.21 -1.10 10.86
CA VAL A 166 -0.97 -0.72 12.06
C VAL A 166 -0.04 -0.66 13.27
N TYR A 167 0.80 -1.66 13.49
CA TYR A 167 1.73 -1.67 14.61
C TYR A 167 2.69 -0.47 14.55
N SER A 168 3.30 -0.19 13.39
CA SER A 168 4.17 0.98 13.21
C SER A 168 3.45 2.31 13.49
N SER A 169 2.20 2.43 13.05
CA SER A 169 1.39 3.65 13.28
C SER A 169 1.04 3.86 14.76
N GLU A 170 0.99 2.79 15.55
CA GLU A 170 0.63 2.85 16.96
C GLU A 170 1.84 3.04 17.89
N ILE A 171 3.05 2.63 17.47
CA ILE A 171 4.25 2.81 18.32
C ILE A 171 5.08 4.04 17.94
N CYS A 172 4.97 4.53 16.71
CA CYS A 172 5.77 5.66 16.24
C CYS A 172 5.07 7.03 16.45
N PRO A 173 5.84 8.08 16.80
CA PRO A 173 5.31 9.44 16.90
C PRO A 173 4.84 9.94 15.52
N LEU A 174 3.86 10.86 15.49
CA LEU A 174 3.21 11.36 14.25
C LEU A 174 4.21 11.67 13.12
N VAL A 175 5.30 12.35 13.43
CA VAL A 175 6.33 12.81 12.48
C VAL A 175 7.05 11.64 11.78
N LEU A 176 7.17 10.48 12.45
CA LEU A 176 7.83 9.29 11.90
C LEU A 176 6.87 8.32 11.22
N ARG A 177 5.55 8.41 11.46
CA ARG A 177 4.56 7.46 10.92
C ARG A 177 4.59 7.40 9.40
N GLY A 178 4.69 8.54 8.73
CA GLY A 178 4.77 8.59 7.26
C GLY A 178 5.97 7.83 6.69
N TYR A 179 7.15 7.98 7.32
CA TYR A 179 8.36 7.27 6.92
C TYR A 179 8.26 5.76 7.17
N MET A 180 7.73 5.35 8.32
CA MET A 180 7.60 3.94 8.67
C MET A 180 6.55 3.23 7.80
N THR A 181 5.42 3.88 7.50
CA THR A 181 4.43 3.34 6.56
C THR A 181 5.02 3.23 5.14
N SER A 182 5.91 4.15 4.76
CA SER A 182 6.57 4.07 3.47
C SER A 182 7.64 2.96 3.42
N PHE A 183 8.28 2.65 4.55
CA PHE A 183 9.26 1.55 4.68
C PHE A 183 8.64 0.18 4.43
N ILE A 184 7.35 0.03 4.65
CA ILE A 184 6.60 -1.20 4.34
C ILE A 184 6.63 -1.52 2.84
N ASN A 185 6.46 -0.51 1.99
CA ASN A 185 6.57 -0.71 0.54
C ASN A 185 7.98 -1.19 0.15
N ILE A 186 9.02 -0.68 0.82
CA ILE A 186 10.39 -1.14 0.61
C ILE A 186 10.53 -2.61 1.03
N CYS A 187 9.95 -3.02 2.17
CA CYS A 187 9.95 -4.42 2.60
C CYS A 187 9.33 -5.35 1.56
N TRP A 188 8.24 -4.91 0.91
CA TRP A 188 7.60 -5.66 -0.16
C TRP A 188 8.56 -5.90 -1.33
N VAL A 189 9.22 -4.83 -1.81
CA VAL A 189 10.15 -4.92 -2.94
C VAL A 189 11.43 -5.68 -2.59
N ILE A 190 11.90 -5.61 -1.33
CA ILE A 190 13.01 -6.45 -0.84
C ILE A 190 12.65 -7.93 -0.97
N GLY A 191 11.43 -8.31 -0.57
CA GLY A 191 10.94 -9.68 -0.69
C GLY A 191 10.97 -10.18 -2.14
N GLN A 192 10.44 -9.36 -3.05
CA GLN A 192 10.44 -9.61 -4.50
C GLN A 192 11.87 -9.74 -5.06
N LEU A 193 12.79 -8.87 -4.66
CA LEU A 193 14.18 -8.92 -5.09
C LEU A 193 14.89 -10.21 -4.65
N ILE A 194 14.64 -10.67 -3.43
CA ILE A 194 15.25 -11.89 -2.89
C ILE A 194 14.80 -13.12 -3.69
N ILE A 195 13.50 -13.29 -3.94
CA ILE A 195 13.02 -14.44 -4.71
C ILE A 195 13.51 -14.39 -6.16
N ALA A 196 13.52 -13.21 -6.79
CA ALA A 196 14.02 -13.07 -8.15
C ALA A 196 15.50 -13.51 -8.26
N GLY A 197 16.33 -13.16 -7.26
CA GLY A 197 17.72 -13.58 -7.18
C GLY A 197 17.89 -15.09 -6.96
N ILE A 198 17.08 -15.69 -6.09
CA ILE A 198 17.09 -17.15 -5.84
C ILE A 198 16.71 -17.91 -7.11
N LEU A 199 15.63 -17.52 -7.78
CA LEU A 199 15.16 -18.18 -8.99
C LEU A 199 16.18 -18.04 -10.13
N GLN A 200 16.78 -16.86 -10.30
CA GLN A 200 17.86 -16.65 -11.26
C GLN A 200 19.07 -17.53 -10.96
N GLY A 201 19.50 -17.63 -9.69
CA GLY A 201 20.63 -18.46 -9.29
C GLY A 201 20.39 -19.95 -9.53
N LEU A 202 19.14 -20.40 -9.41
CA LEU A 202 18.77 -21.81 -9.55
C LEU A 202 18.29 -22.20 -10.96
N VAL A 203 18.02 -21.26 -11.87
CA VAL A 203 17.33 -21.53 -13.15
C VAL A 203 18.01 -22.61 -14.02
N ASN A 204 19.35 -22.70 -13.95
CA ASN A 204 20.13 -23.67 -14.72
C ASN A 204 20.20 -25.05 -14.05
N ASN A 205 19.67 -25.19 -12.83
CA ASN A 205 19.63 -26.46 -12.13
C ASN A 205 18.43 -27.28 -12.63
N THR A 206 18.69 -28.44 -13.21
CA THR A 206 17.66 -29.35 -13.73
C THR A 206 17.05 -30.24 -12.65
N THR A 207 17.57 -30.19 -11.42
CA THR A 207 17.10 -31.03 -10.32
C THR A 207 15.76 -30.52 -9.76
N LYS A 208 14.96 -31.42 -9.18
CA LYS A 208 13.72 -31.09 -8.44
C LYS A 208 13.91 -30.03 -7.35
N TRP A 209 15.14 -29.82 -6.88
CA TRP A 209 15.49 -28.79 -5.90
C TRP A 209 15.37 -27.36 -6.45
N ALA A 210 15.45 -27.16 -7.77
CA ALA A 210 15.42 -25.84 -8.37
C ALA A 210 14.12 -25.06 -8.08
N TYR A 211 12.96 -25.75 -8.09
CA TYR A 211 11.67 -25.15 -7.71
C TYR A 211 11.31 -25.37 -6.23
N LYS A 212 11.95 -26.32 -5.52
CA LYS A 212 11.68 -26.61 -4.10
C LYS A 212 12.44 -25.71 -3.13
N ILE A 213 13.66 -25.30 -3.47
CA ILE A 213 14.47 -24.41 -2.62
C ILE A 213 13.75 -23.08 -2.35
N PRO A 214 13.11 -22.42 -3.33
CA PRO A 214 12.29 -21.24 -3.06
C PRO A 214 11.29 -21.44 -1.91
N PHE A 215 10.48 -22.51 -1.97
CA PHE A 215 9.56 -22.85 -0.87
C PHE A 215 10.27 -23.19 0.45
N ALA A 216 11.49 -23.75 0.41
CA ALA A 216 12.24 -24.06 1.62
C ALA A 216 12.82 -22.80 2.30
N VAL A 217 13.19 -21.79 1.52
CA VAL A 217 13.73 -20.53 2.03
C VAL A 217 12.68 -19.78 2.85
N GLU A 218 11.39 -20.00 2.60
CA GLU A 218 10.30 -19.46 3.42
C GLU A 218 10.43 -19.85 4.91
N TRP A 219 11.04 -21.00 5.26
CA TRP A 219 11.27 -21.38 6.67
C TRP A 219 12.35 -20.58 7.39
N VAL A 220 13.20 -19.83 6.67
CA VAL A 220 14.27 -19.05 7.29
C VAL A 220 13.72 -17.86 8.07
N TRP A 221 12.56 -17.33 7.67
CA TRP A 221 12.00 -16.08 8.18
C TRP A 221 11.18 -16.22 9.47
N PRO A 222 10.32 -17.26 9.66
CA PRO A 222 9.46 -17.35 10.83
C PRO A 222 10.21 -17.40 12.16
N VAL A 223 11.36 -18.08 12.23
CA VAL A 223 12.08 -18.27 13.50
C VAL A 223 12.68 -16.96 14.03
N PRO A 224 13.48 -16.19 13.27
CA PRO A 224 13.98 -14.90 13.74
C PRO A 224 12.85 -13.90 14.02
N LEU A 225 11.82 -13.85 13.17
CA LEU A 225 10.69 -12.94 13.35
C LEU A 225 9.83 -13.32 14.57
N PHE A 226 9.72 -14.60 14.89
CA PHE A 226 9.03 -15.05 16.11
C PHE A 226 9.76 -14.58 17.36
N VAL A 227 11.09 -14.69 17.39
CA VAL A 227 11.91 -14.19 18.51
C VAL A 227 11.78 -12.67 18.63
N LEU A 228 11.82 -11.94 17.51
CA LEU A 228 11.64 -10.49 17.50
C LEU A 228 10.23 -10.08 17.97
N ALA A 229 9.17 -10.73 17.47
CA ALA A 229 7.81 -10.50 17.92
C ALA A 229 7.64 -10.86 19.40
N TRP A 230 8.32 -11.88 19.90
CA TRP A 230 8.30 -12.22 21.31
C TRP A 230 8.95 -11.14 22.18
N LEU A 231 10.01 -10.48 21.73
CA LEU A 231 10.66 -9.41 22.49
C LEU A 231 9.98 -8.04 22.35
N ALA A 232 9.21 -7.85 21.28
CA ALA A 232 8.51 -6.61 20.97
C ALA A 232 7.54 -6.19 22.10
N PRO A 233 7.44 -4.89 22.41
CA PRO A 233 6.42 -4.38 23.32
C PRO A 233 5.01 -4.43 22.70
N ASP A 234 3.98 -4.51 23.53
CA ASP A 234 2.59 -4.41 23.06
C ASP A 234 2.26 -2.95 22.72
N SER A 235 1.42 -2.72 21.72
CA SER A 235 1.03 -1.35 21.33
C SER A 235 0.39 -0.57 22.50
N PRO A 236 0.88 0.64 22.85
CA PRO A 236 0.26 1.48 23.88
C PRO A 236 -1.19 1.85 23.55
N TRP A 237 -1.50 2.13 22.28
CA TRP A 237 -2.87 2.42 21.83
C TRP A 237 -3.81 1.23 22.00
N TRP A 238 -3.33 0.03 21.68
CA TRP A 238 -4.10 -1.19 21.89
C TRP A 238 -4.38 -1.44 23.38
N LEU A 239 -3.37 -1.26 24.25
CA LEU A 239 -3.51 -1.42 25.69
C LEU A 239 -4.52 -0.44 26.29
N ILE A 240 -4.53 0.82 25.84
CA ILE A 240 -5.52 1.83 26.25
C ILE A 240 -6.93 1.43 25.81
N ARG A 241 -7.10 0.96 24.57
CA ARG A 241 -8.40 0.47 24.08
C ARG A 241 -8.93 -0.74 24.87
N GLN A 242 -8.04 -1.56 25.41
CA GLN A 242 -8.37 -2.68 26.29
C GLN A 242 -8.55 -2.28 27.77
N GLY A 243 -8.44 -0.99 28.11
CA GLY A 243 -8.55 -0.50 29.48
C GLY A 243 -7.33 -0.78 30.36
N ARG A 244 -6.21 -1.25 29.80
CA ARG A 244 -4.97 -1.61 30.52
C ARG A 244 -4.00 -0.43 30.55
N ILE A 245 -4.34 0.62 31.29
CA ILE A 245 -3.59 1.89 31.31
C ILE A 245 -2.18 1.74 31.87
N GLU A 246 -1.98 0.94 32.92
CA GLU A 246 -0.66 0.74 33.52
C GLU A 246 0.31 0.02 32.59
N ASP A 247 -0.16 -1.01 31.90
CA ASP A 247 0.62 -1.73 30.90
C ASP A 247 0.97 -0.80 29.72
N ALA A 248 0.06 0.10 29.34
CA ALA A 248 0.29 1.10 28.30
C ALA A 248 1.42 2.06 28.71
N ARG A 249 1.48 2.49 29.98
CA ARG A 249 2.57 3.30 30.53
C ARG A 249 3.91 2.56 30.44
N HIS A 250 3.94 1.29 30.86
CA HIS A 250 5.16 0.48 30.79
C HIS A 250 5.63 0.26 29.35
N SER A 251 4.70 0.01 28.42
CA SER A 251 5.02 -0.11 27.01
C SER A 251 5.59 1.18 26.42
N LEU A 252 4.93 2.32 26.69
CA LEU A 252 5.38 3.64 26.22
C LEU A 252 6.78 3.95 26.74
N LYS A 253 7.07 3.64 28.01
CA LYS A 253 8.41 3.78 28.61
C LYS A 253 9.48 2.93 27.93
N ARG A 254 9.15 1.73 27.43
CA ARG A 254 10.08 0.91 26.63
C ARG A 254 10.30 1.46 25.21
N LEU A 255 9.31 2.16 24.66
CA LEU A 255 9.33 2.72 23.30
C LEU A 255 9.97 4.11 23.22
N SER A 256 10.05 4.82 24.35
CA SER A 256 10.70 6.13 24.46
C SER A 256 11.98 6.05 25.29
N SER A 257 13.10 6.55 24.78
CA SER A 257 14.39 6.56 25.50
C SER A 257 14.72 7.88 26.19
N GLY A 258 13.82 8.86 26.16
CA GLY A 258 14.09 10.21 26.68
C GLY A 258 12.84 11.01 27.05
N LEU A 259 11.80 10.32 27.53
CA LEU A 259 10.64 10.97 28.15
C LEU A 259 10.71 10.79 29.67
N ASP A 260 10.45 11.87 30.40
CA ASP A 260 10.28 11.82 31.85
C ASP A 260 8.93 11.20 32.21
N ASP A 261 8.79 10.67 33.45
CA ASP A 261 7.55 10.02 33.89
C ASP A 261 6.33 10.95 33.81
N GLU A 262 6.52 12.26 33.98
CA GLU A 262 5.47 13.27 33.79
C GLU A 262 5.03 13.38 32.32
N GLN A 263 5.97 13.44 31.37
CA GLN A 263 5.66 13.49 29.95
C GLN A 263 4.98 12.19 29.47
N ILE A 264 5.37 11.04 30.03
CA ILE A 264 4.70 9.76 29.77
C ILE A 264 3.25 9.81 30.26
N ASN A 265 2.99 10.34 31.47
CA ASN A 265 1.62 10.47 31.99
C ASN A 265 0.76 11.40 31.13
N GLN A 266 1.30 12.55 30.70
CA GLN A 266 0.62 13.47 29.81
C GLN A 266 0.26 12.81 28.48
N LYS A 267 1.17 12.01 27.90
CA LYS A 267 0.90 11.26 26.67
C LYS A 267 -0.15 10.16 26.85
N ILE A 268 -0.12 9.41 27.94
CA ILE A 268 -1.15 8.40 28.23
C ILE A 268 -2.53 9.05 28.37
N LEU A 269 -2.60 10.20 29.04
CA LEU A 269 -3.84 10.96 29.20
C LEU A 269 -4.36 11.48 27.85
N MET A 270 -3.48 12.02 27.01
CA MET A 270 -3.79 12.41 25.64
C MET A 270 -4.35 11.22 24.85
N MET A 271 -3.68 10.07 24.85
CA MET A 271 -4.14 8.88 24.14
C MET A 271 -5.50 8.37 24.66
N TYR A 272 -5.74 8.43 25.98
CA TYR A 272 -7.02 8.07 26.59
C TYR A 272 -8.16 8.99 26.14
N GLU A 273 -7.96 10.31 26.20
CA GLU A 273 -8.96 11.29 25.76
C GLU A 273 -9.20 11.22 24.25
N THR A 274 -8.17 11.07 23.43
CA THR A 274 -8.32 10.86 21.99
C THR A 274 -9.13 9.61 21.70
N ASN A 275 -8.84 8.48 22.37
CA ASN A 275 -9.63 7.25 22.18
C ASN A 275 -11.11 7.45 22.60
N ARG A 276 -11.36 8.18 23.69
CA ARG A 276 -12.72 8.50 24.15
C ARG A 276 -13.49 9.36 23.13
N LEU A 277 -12.84 10.37 22.56
CA LEU A 277 -13.42 11.21 21.51
C LEU A 277 -13.65 10.42 20.22
N GLU A 278 -12.69 9.60 19.80
CA GLU A 278 -12.84 8.73 18.63
C GLU A 278 -14.01 7.75 18.79
N GLN A 279 -14.20 7.16 19.96
CA GLN A 279 -15.33 6.25 20.23
C GLN A 279 -16.68 6.98 20.10
N LYS A 280 -16.77 8.22 20.59
CA LYS A 280 -17.98 9.06 20.41
C LYS A 280 -18.24 9.38 18.94
N ILE A 281 -17.21 9.76 18.19
CA ILE A 281 -17.31 10.06 16.76
C ILE A 281 -17.67 8.81 15.94
N LYS A 282 -17.16 7.63 16.32
CA LYS A 282 -17.42 6.35 15.65
C LYS A 282 -18.82 5.81 15.92
N ALA A 283 -19.39 6.08 17.10
CA ALA A 283 -20.71 5.60 17.50
C ALA A 283 -21.83 6.06 16.53
N ASP A 284 -21.69 7.25 15.93
CA ASP A 284 -22.65 7.82 14.98
C ASP A 284 -22.30 7.60 13.50
N ALA A 285 -21.24 6.85 13.19
CA ALA A 285 -20.74 6.72 11.82
C ALA A 285 -21.16 5.37 11.20
N SER A 286 -21.99 5.39 10.16
CA SER A 286 -22.41 4.19 9.42
C SER A 286 -21.59 3.98 8.14
N TYR A 287 -21.54 2.74 7.62
CA TYR A 287 -20.96 2.48 6.28
C TYR A 287 -21.76 3.16 5.16
N TRP A 288 -23.06 3.37 5.37
CA TRP A 288 -23.92 4.09 4.42
C TRP A 288 -23.51 5.56 4.28
N ASP A 289 -22.94 6.17 5.33
CA ASP A 289 -22.46 7.55 5.29
C ASP A 289 -21.27 7.74 4.34
N CYS A 290 -20.52 6.66 4.06
CA CYS A 290 -19.44 6.68 3.06
C CYS A 290 -19.97 6.78 1.63
N LEU A 291 -21.24 6.39 1.40
CA LEU A 291 -21.86 6.31 0.08
C LEU A 291 -22.85 7.46 -0.18
N THR A 292 -22.95 8.43 0.72
CA THR A 292 -23.88 9.56 0.61
C THR A 292 -23.17 10.90 0.43
N GLY A 293 -23.80 11.81 -0.32
CA GLY A 293 -23.37 13.20 -0.45
C GLY A 293 -21.93 13.39 -0.93
N ALA A 294 -21.19 14.29 -0.27
CA ALA A 294 -19.79 14.59 -0.58
C ALA A 294 -18.85 13.39 -0.30
N ASN A 295 -19.23 12.49 0.61
CA ASN A 295 -18.42 11.31 0.95
C ASN A 295 -18.44 10.26 -0.14
N LEU A 296 -19.49 10.19 -0.97
CA LEU A 296 -19.52 9.30 -2.13
C LEU A 296 -18.34 9.59 -3.07
N ARG A 297 -18.10 10.87 -3.38
CA ARG A 297 -16.97 11.28 -4.22
C ARG A 297 -15.62 10.92 -3.59
N ARG A 298 -15.49 11.08 -2.27
CA ARG A 298 -14.26 10.71 -1.54
C ARG A 298 -14.00 9.21 -1.57
N THR A 299 -15.05 8.43 -1.35
CA THR A 299 -15.00 6.96 -1.39
C THR A 299 -14.72 6.46 -2.81
N GLU A 300 -15.33 7.06 -3.84
CA GLU A 300 -15.02 6.79 -5.25
C GLU A 300 -13.53 7.01 -5.53
N ILE A 301 -12.98 8.16 -5.16
CA ILE A 301 -11.56 8.49 -5.36
C ILE A 301 -10.67 7.49 -4.63
N ALA A 302 -10.95 7.18 -3.36
CA ALA A 302 -10.17 6.20 -2.61
C ALA A 302 -10.19 4.81 -3.26
N CYS A 303 -11.37 4.32 -3.65
CA CYS A 303 -11.53 3.01 -4.29
C CYS A 303 -10.81 2.93 -5.63
N LEU A 304 -11.01 3.92 -6.52
CA LEU A 304 -10.42 3.92 -7.86
C LEU A 304 -8.93 4.24 -7.83
N SER A 305 -8.44 5.07 -6.91
CA SER A 305 -7.01 5.28 -6.72
C SER A 305 -6.29 4.01 -6.27
N LEU A 306 -6.85 3.21 -5.36
CA LEU A 306 -6.21 1.93 -5.01
C LEU A 306 -6.32 0.91 -6.15
N SER A 307 -7.50 0.82 -6.78
CA SER A 307 -7.78 -0.14 -7.87
C SER A 307 -7.00 0.18 -9.15
N SER A 308 -6.65 1.44 -9.38
CA SER A 308 -5.89 1.84 -10.56
C SER A 308 -4.54 1.14 -10.64
N GLN A 309 -3.94 0.75 -9.51
CA GLN A 309 -2.70 -0.03 -9.48
C GLN A 309 -2.80 -1.30 -10.33
N SER A 310 -3.90 -2.04 -10.21
CA SER A 310 -4.15 -3.25 -11.02
C SER A 310 -4.57 -2.90 -12.45
N LEU A 311 -5.48 -1.92 -12.62
CA LEU A 311 -6.10 -1.59 -13.91
C LEU A 311 -5.12 -1.05 -14.97
N ILE A 312 -3.95 -0.58 -14.56
CA ILE A 312 -2.91 -0.06 -15.45
C ILE A 312 -1.90 -1.13 -15.90
N GLY A 313 -2.21 -2.42 -15.73
CA GLY A 313 -1.38 -3.51 -16.22
C GLY A 313 -0.34 -4.05 -15.23
N GLN A 314 -0.59 -3.93 -13.93
CA GLN A 314 0.30 -4.52 -12.90
C GLN A 314 0.49 -6.02 -13.07
N SER A 315 -0.57 -6.76 -13.43
CA SER A 315 -0.48 -8.21 -13.61
C SER A 315 0.45 -8.63 -14.74
N LEU A 316 0.57 -7.80 -15.80
CA LEU A 316 1.54 -8.00 -16.89
C LEU A 316 2.97 -7.88 -16.36
N ALA A 317 3.24 -6.85 -15.56
CA ALA A 317 4.58 -6.58 -15.03
C ALA A 317 5.01 -7.58 -13.94
N TYR A 318 4.07 -8.10 -13.15
CA TYR A 318 4.39 -9.06 -12.07
C TYR A 318 4.54 -10.49 -12.59
N ASN A 319 4.02 -10.78 -13.79
CA ASN A 319 4.29 -12.01 -14.54
C ASN A 319 5.40 -11.83 -15.60
N ALA A 320 6.28 -10.84 -15.43
CA ALA A 320 7.31 -10.48 -16.41
C ALA A 320 8.15 -11.67 -16.90
N THR A 321 8.56 -12.59 -16.02
CA THR A 321 9.34 -13.77 -16.43
C THR A 321 8.57 -14.65 -17.41
N TYR A 322 7.30 -14.92 -17.13
CA TYR A 322 6.44 -15.69 -18.02
C TYR A 322 6.22 -14.95 -19.33
N PHE A 323 5.96 -13.64 -19.26
CA PHE A 323 5.85 -12.79 -20.43
C PHE A 323 7.12 -12.82 -21.31
N PHE A 324 8.31 -12.69 -20.72
CA PHE A 324 9.59 -12.72 -21.42
C PHE A 324 9.84 -14.07 -22.10
N VAL A 325 9.55 -15.17 -21.41
CA VAL A 325 9.63 -16.51 -22.01
C VAL A 325 8.63 -16.65 -23.17
N GLN A 326 7.40 -16.16 -23.00
CA GLN A 326 6.38 -16.21 -24.07
C GLN A 326 6.68 -15.29 -25.25
N ALA A 327 7.39 -14.17 -25.02
CA ALA A 327 7.96 -13.33 -26.06
C ALA A 327 9.09 -14.04 -26.82
N GLY A 328 9.62 -15.14 -26.27
CA GLY A 328 10.60 -16.02 -26.91
C GLY A 328 12.04 -15.77 -26.45
N LEU A 329 12.24 -15.18 -25.28
CA LEU A 329 13.54 -15.18 -24.60
C LEU A 329 13.82 -16.56 -23.99
N SER A 330 15.11 -16.90 -23.82
CA SER A 330 15.49 -18.08 -23.08
C SER A 330 15.08 -17.93 -21.61
N ALA A 331 14.80 -19.04 -20.91
CA ALA A 331 14.47 -18.98 -19.48
C ALA A 331 15.58 -18.27 -18.68
N SER A 332 16.86 -18.64 -18.88
CA SER A 332 17.99 -17.98 -18.21
C SER A 332 17.98 -16.46 -18.38
N ASP A 333 17.75 -15.96 -19.60
CA ASP A 333 17.75 -14.52 -19.85
C ASP A 333 16.51 -13.84 -19.27
N ALA A 334 15.35 -14.48 -19.33
CA ALA A 334 14.12 -13.98 -18.70
C ALA A 334 14.27 -13.81 -17.17
N TYR A 335 14.89 -14.77 -16.47
CA TYR A 335 15.13 -14.65 -15.03
C TYR A 335 16.21 -13.61 -14.70
N LYS A 336 17.26 -13.47 -15.51
CA LYS A 336 18.25 -12.38 -15.37
C LYS A 336 17.59 -11.01 -15.52
N MET A 337 16.72 -10.86 -16.52
CA MET A 337 15.95 -9.63 -16.73
C MET A 337 15.00 -9.35 -15.57
N ASN A 338 14.30 -10.38 -15.06
CA ASN A 338 13.41 -10.20 -13.91
C ASN A 338 14.16 -9.81 -12.64
N PHE A 339 15.35 -10.36 -12.39
CA PHE A 339 16.19 -9.94 -11.27
C PHE A 339 16.61 -8.47 -11.41
N GLY A 340 17.05 -8.06 -12.60
CA GLY A 340 17.31 -6.65 -12.90
C GLY A 340 16.08 -5.77 -12.70
N ASN A 341 14.90 -6.26 -13.08
CA ASN A 341 13.62 -5.58 -12.92
C ASN A 341 13.32 -5.27 -11.46
N MET A 342 13.45 -6.26 -10.58
CA MET A 342 13.22 -6.09 -9.14
C MET A 342 14.27 -5.18 -8.49
N GLY A 343 15.52 -5.19 -8.99
CA GLY A 343 16.55 -4.26 -8.55
C GLY A 343 16.23 -2.80 -8.90
N ILE A 344 15.74 -2.56 -10.12
CA ILE A 344 15.28 -1.24 -10.56
C ILE A 344 14.05 -0.81 -9.75
N ALA A 345 13.09 -1.71 -9.52
CA ALA A 345 11.92 -1.44 -8.69
C ALA A 345 12.31 -0.99 -7.29
N PHE A 346 13.32 -1.63 -6.67
CA PHE A 346 13.81 -1.24 -5.34
C PHE A 346 14.34 0.20 -5.31
N VAL A 347 15.19 0.55 -6.29
CA VAL A 347 15.74 1.90 -6.41
C VAL A 347 14.62 2.91 -6.70
N ALA A 348 13.69 2.58 -7.60
CA ALA A 348 12.55 3.42 -7.95
C ALA A 348 11.64 3.71 -6.74
N THR A 349 11.37 2.71 -5.90
CA THR A 349 10.61 2.91 -4.65
C THR A 349 11.34 3.82 -3.68
N CYS A 350 12.67 3.75 -3.59
CA CYS A 350 13.45 4.69 -2.79
C CYS A 350 13.35 6.13 -3.34
N ILE A 351 13.37 6.30 -4.67
CA ILE A 351 13.20 7.61 -5.33
C ILE A 351 11.79 8.16 -5.09
N SER A 352 10.77 7.30 -5.00
CA SER A 352 9.38 7.68 -4.70
C SER A 352 9.27 8.55 -3.44
N TRP A 353 10.10 8.28 -2.42
CA TRP A 353 10.11 9.09 -1.20
C TRP A 353 10.53 10.53 -1.44
N VAL A 354 11.57 10.72 -2.26
CA VAL A 354 12.03 12.07 -2.63
C VAL A 354 10.94 12.77 -3.45
N LEU A 355 10.34 12.06 -4.41
CA LEU A 355 9.22 12.57 -5.21
C LEU A 355 8.04 13.03 -4.34
N MET A 356 7.64 12.25 -3.33
CA MET A 356 6.59 12.63 -2.37
C MET A 356 6.89 13.94 -1.65
N THR A 357 8.16 14.16 -1.27
CA THR A 357 8.53 15.35 -0.51
C THR A 357 8.59 16.62 -1.35
N HIS A 358 8.92 16.53 -2.64
CA HIS A 358 9.16 17.72 -3.48
C HIS A 358 8.01 18.04 -4.44
N PHE A 359 7.26 17.05 -4.90
CA PHE A 359 6.18 17.24 -5.87
C PHE A 359 4.79 17.07 -5.24
N GLY A 360 3.77 17.63 -5.90
CA GLY A 360 2.36 17.45 -5.54
C GLY A 360 1.86 16.04 -5.86
N ARG A 361 0.88 15.53 -5.09
CA ARG A 361 0.35 14.17 -5.24
C ARG A 361 -0.32 13.99 -6.61
N ARG A 362 -1.07 15.02 -7.05
CA ARG A 362 -1.77 15.00 -8.34
C ARG A 362 -0.77 14.95 -9.50
N THR A 363 0.30 15.74 -9.45
CA THR A 363 1.32 15.79 -10.51
C THR A 363 2.07 14.47 -10.64
N VAL A 364 2.44 13.83 -9.53
CA VAL A 364 3.15 12.53 -9.56
C VAL A 364 2.24 11.44 -10.12
N LEU A 365 0.98 11.37 -9.69
CA LEU A 365 0.04 10.37 -10.19
C LEU A 365 -0.31 10.57 -11.66
N LEU A 366 -0.62 11.79 -12.10
CA LEU A 366 -0.97 12.07 -13.50
C LEU A 366 0.20 11.83 -14.46
N SER A 367 1.41 12.23 -14.07
CA SER A 367 2.60 11.94 -14.87
C SER A 367 2.86 10.43 -14.96
N GLY A 368 2.71 9.71 -13.84
CA GLY A 368 2.78 8.25 -13.80
C GLY A 368 1.76 7.57 -14.72
N TYR A 369 0.46 7.88 -14.59
CA TYR A 369 -0.59 7.29 -15.43
C TYR A 369 -0.38 7.55 -16.92
N THR A 370 -0.02 8.78 -17.27
CA THR A 370 0.22 9.16 -18.68
C THR A 370 1.40 8.38 -19.25
N PHE A 371 2.51 8.32 -18.51
CA PHE A 371 3.71 7.62 -18.96
C PHE A 371 3.46 6.12 -19.11
N LEU A 372 2.88 5.46 -18.10
CA LEU A 372 2.62 4.01 -18.14
C LEU A 372 1.63 3.63 -19.25
N THR A 373 0.62 4.48 -19.49
CA THR A 373 -0.32 4.27 -20.60
C THR A 373 0.40 4.34 -21.95
N LEU A 374 1.27 5.33 -22.16
CA LEU A 374 2.06 5.43 -23.39
C LEU A 374 3.05 4.26 -23.53
N ASP A 375 3.64 3.81 -22.44
CA ASP A 375 4.56 2.68 -22.44
C ASP A 375 3.87 1.36 -22.81
N LEU A 376 2.68 1.09 -22.27
CA LEU A 376 1.85 -0.05 -22.67
C LEU A 376 1.48 -0.02 -24.15
N LEU A 377 1.19 1.16 -24.70
CA LEU A 377 0.95 1.34 -26.13
C LEU A 377 2.18 0.93 -26.95
N LEU A 378 3.38 1.36 -26.53
CA LEU A 378 4.64 1.01 -27.20
C LEU A 378 4.93 -0.50 -27.12
N ILE A 379 4.73 -1.14 -25.96
CA ILE A 379 4.88 -2.59 -25.80
C ILE A 379 3.93 -3.34 -26.75
N GLY A 380 2.67 -2.89 -26.84
CA GLY A 380 1.68 -3.44 -27.76
C GLY A 380 2.10 -3.31 -29.22
N ILE A 381 2.55 -2.12 -29.65
CA ILE A 381 2.99 -1.86 -31.03
C ILE A 381 4.17 -2.76 -31.39
N LEU A 382 5.17 -2.88 -30.53
CA LEU A 382 6.33 -3.75 -30.74
C LEU A 382 5.94 -5.23 -30.86
N SER A 383 4.79 -5.64 -30.33
CA SER A 383 4.31 -7.02 -30.44
C SER A 383 4.01 -7.44 -31.87
N TYR A 384 3.67 -6.50 -32.75
CA TYR A 384 3.47 -6.80 -34.17
C TYR A 384 4.78 -7.06 -34.92
N ALA A 385 5.90 -6.54 -34.41
CA ALA A 385 7.24 -6.77 -34.94
C ALA A 385 8.00 -7.92 -34.24
N SER A 386 7.28 -8.77 -33.49
CA SER A 386 7.85 -9.83 -32.63
C SER A 386 8.68 -10.91 -33.34
N ASN A 387 8.67 -10.95 -34.68
CA ASN A 387 9.59 -11.80 -35.45
C ASN A 387 11.05 -11.32 -35.40
N ASN A 388 11.29 -10.05 -35.06
CA ASN A 388 12.64 -9.50 -34.89
C ASN A 388 13.12 -9.68 -33.45
N SER A 389 14.33 -10.22 -33.25
CA SER A 389 14.95 -10.34 -31.93
C SER A 389 15.07 -9.00 -31.22
N ALA A 390 15.39 -7.92 -31.95
CA ALA A 390 15.46 -6.56 -31.38
C ALA A 390 14.12 -6.09 -30.81
N ALA A 391 13.00 -6.43 -31.45
CA ALA A 391 11.67 -6.07 -30.96
C ALA A 391 11.34 -6.79 -29.64
N LYS A 392 11.72 -8.06 -29.50
CA LYS A 392 11.52 -8.85 -28.26
C LYS A 392 12.30 -8.25 -27.08
N TRP A 393 13.57 -7.89 -27.32
CA TRP A 393 14.38 -7.21 -26.32
C TRP A 393 13.83 -5.81 -25.99
N GLY A 394 13.34 -5.08 -27.00
CA GLY A 394 12.68 -3.79 -26.82
C GLY A 394 11.43 -3.88 -25.94
N GLN A 395 10.53 -4.83 -26.20
CA GLN A 395 9.35 -5.08 -25.35
C GLN A 395 9.75 -5.38 -23.92
N SER A 396 10.78 -6.20 -23.76
CA SER A 396 11.22 -6.62 -22.43
C SER A 396 11.85 -5.46 -21.67
N ALA A 397 12.62 -4.59 -22.33
CA ALA A 397 13.16 -3.37 -21.75
C ALA A 397 12.08 -2.36 -21.36
N LEU A 398 11.06 -2.14 -22.20
CA LEU A 398 9.92 -1.28 -21.86
C LEU A 398 9.16 -1.80 -20.65
N ALA A 399 8.95 -3.12 -20.52
CA ALA A 399 8.36 -3.68 -19.31
C ALA A 399 9.19 -3.40 -18.03
N LEU A 400 10.52 -3.28 -18.14
CA LEU A 400 11.36 -2.82 -17.01
C LEU A 400 11.10 -1.36 -16.66
N VAL A 401 11.00 -0.50 -17.69
CA VAL A 401 10.70 0.93 -17.51
C VAL A 401 9.32 1.10 -16.92
N TRP A 402 8.34 0.31 -17.35
CA TRP A 402 7.00 0.26 -16.78
C TRP A 402 7.06 0.03 -15.27
N LEU A 403 7.77 -1.03 -14.82
CA LEU A 403 7.84 -1.35 -13.40
C LEU A 403 8.56 -0.27 -12.61
N ALA A 404 9.63 0.30 -13.17
CA ALA A 404 10.36 1.41 -12.56
C ALA A 404 9.45 2.62 -12.31
N VAL A 405 8.70 3.05 -13.33
CA VAL A 405 7.80 4.20 -13.22
C VAL A 405 6.63 3.90 -12.29
N TYR A 406 6.05 2.71 -12.35
CA TYR A 406 5.01 2.26 -11.41
C TYR A 406 5.49 2.33 -9.95
N SER A 407 6.66 1.76 -9.66
CA SER A 407 7.23 1.73 -8.30
C SER A 407 7.64 3.10 -7.78
N ALA A 408 8.02 4.03 -8.67
CA ALA A 408 8.36 5.41 -8.31
C ALA A 408 7.11 6.29 -8.10
N THR A 409 6.03 6.02 -8.83
CA THR A 409 4.84 6.89 -8.86
C THR A 409 3.64 6.22 -8.19
N ILE A 410 2.95 5.31 -8.85
CA ILE A 410 1.58 4.92 -8.49
C ILE A 410 1.52 4.05 -7.22
N GLY A 411 2.45 3.10 -7.05
CA GLY A 411 2.40 2.15 -5.92
C GLY A 411 2.27 2.86 -4.56
N PRO A 412 3.23 3.70 -4.13
CA PRO A 412 3.15 4.38 -2.84
C PRO A 412 2.08 5.48 -2.76
N GLN A 413 1.86 6.21 -3.86
CA GLN A 413 1.05 7.45 -3.84
C GLN A 413 -0.45 7.18 -3.74
N THR A 414 -0.92 6.07 -4.31
CA THR A 414 -2.34 5.71 -4.31
C THR A 414 -2.87 5.44 -2.90
N TRP A 415 -2.06 4.77 -2.07
CA TRP A 415 -2.36 4.56 -0.65
C TRP A 415 -2.40 5.87 0.14
N ALA A 416 -1.45 6.77 -0.11
CA ALA A 416 -1.43 8.09 0.51
C ALA A 416 -2.70 8.88 0.17
N VAL A 417 -3.03 9.01 -1.12
CA VAL A 417 -4.22 9.74 -1.60
C VAL A 417 -5.51 9.15 -1.05
N ALA A 418 -5.66 7.82 -1.03
CA ALA A 418 -6.84 7.17 -0.45
C ALA A 418 -7.04 7.53 1.04
N SER A 419 -5.95 7.64 1.80
CA SER A 419 -6.01 8.02 3.21
C SER A 419 -6.30 9.52 3.44
N GLU A 420 -5.79 10.38 2.55
CA GLU A 420 -5.88 11.85 2.67
C GLU A 420 -7.24 12.39 2.21
N VAL A 421 -7.84 11.79 1.17
CA VAL A 421 -9.17 12.17 0.66
C VAL A 421 -10.30 11.76 1.62
N SER A 422 -10.05 10.74 2.43
CA SER A 422 -11.04 10.19 3.35
C SER A 422 -11.38 11.16 4.49
N ALA A 423 -12.69 11.42 4.66
CA ALA A 423 -13.21 12.28 5.73
C ALA A 423 -12.83 11.73 7.11
N THR A 424 -12.44 12.59 8.04
CA THR A 424 -11.85 12.17 9.32
C THR A 424 -12.77 11.24 10.12
N ARG A 425 -14.09 11.50 10.13
CA ARG A 425 -15.11 10.63 10.77
C ARG A 425 -15.24 9.24 10.13
N LEU A 426 -15.06 9.16 8.81
CA LEU A 426 -15.32 7.95 8.01
C LEU A 426 -14.06 7.26 7.52
N ARG A 427 -12.87 7.76 7.88
CA ARG A 427 -11.58 7.36 7.31
C ARG A 427 -11.36 5.86 7.32
N ALA A 428 -11.50 5.23 8.47
CA ALA A 428 -11.32 3.77 8.59
C ALA A 428 -12.33 2.98 7.73
N LYS A 429 -13.59 3.44 7.63
CA LYS A 429 -14.64 2.79 6.84
C LYS A 429 -14.39 2.94 5.34
N THR A 430 -14.05 4.15 4.88
CA THR A 430 -13.73 4.42 3.47
C THR A 430 -12.50 3.63 3.02
N LEU A 431 -11.41 3.62 3.81
CA LEU A 431 -10.22 2.81 3.52
C LEU A 431 -10.54 1.31 3.48
N SER A 432 -11.42 0.82 4.36
CA SER A 432 -11.86 -0.58 4.35
C SER A 432 -12.62 -0.95 3.07
N ILE A 433 -13.58 -0.11 2.65
CA ILE A 433 -14.30 -0.28 1.38
C ILE A 433 -13.31 -0.26 0.20
N ALA A 434 -12.41 0.73 0.17
CA ALA A 434 -11.43 0.87 -0.89
C ALA A 434 -10.47 -0.33 -0.97
N GLY A 435 -10.04 -0.86 0.18
CA GLY A 435 -9.23 -2.08 0.25
C GLY A 435 -9.97 -3.31 -0.29
N VAL A 436 -11.26 -3.49 0.03
CA VAL A 436 -12.07 -4.61 -0.51
C VAL A 436 -12.23 -4.48 -2.01
N VAL A 437 -12.58 -3.30 -2.52
CA VAL A 437 -12.71 -3.05 -3.97
C VAL A 437 -11.40 -3.32 -4.70
N TYR A 438 -10.27 -2.83 -4.16
CA TYR A 438 -8.94 -3.11 -4.68
C TYR A 438 -8.66 -4.62 -4.78
N ASN A 439 -8.94 -5.39 -3.72
CA ASN A 439 -8.73 -6.83 -3.74
C ASN A 439 -9.62 -7.54 -4.77
N ILE A 440 -10.88 -7.12 -4.94
CA ILE A 440 -11.78 -7.68 -5.97
C ILE A 440 -11.22 -7.40 -7.37
N VAL A 441 -10.82 -6.16 -7.65
CA VAL A 441 -10.21 -5.78 -8.93
C VAL A 441 -8.92 -6.58 -9.16
N ASN A 442 -8.10 -6.76 -8.13
CA ASN A 442 -6.87 -7.54 -8.19
C ASN A 442 -7.13 -9.04 -8.49
N ILE A 443 -8.19 -9.63 -7.94
CA ILE A 443 -8.60 -11.01 -8.24
C ILE A 443 -9.04 -11.14 -9.70
N VAL A 444 -9.81 -10.17 -10.21
CA VAL A 444 -10.23 -10.14 -11.62
C VAL A 444 -9.03 -10.02 -12.54
N ASP A 445 -8.11 -9.09 -12.23
CA ASP A 445 -6.87 -8.86 -12.98
C ASP A 445 -5.98 -10.11 -13.04
N ASN A 446 -5.71 -10.74 -11.89
CA ASN A 446 -4.94 -12.00 -11.80
C ASN A 446 -5.63 -13.21 -12.44
N THR A 447 -6.91 -13.10 -12.77
CA THR A 447 -7.66 -14.13 -13.51
C THR A 447 -7.60 -13.89 -15.01
N ILE A 448 -7.78 -12.64 -15.44
CA ILE A 448 -7.79 -12.26 -16.85
C ILE A 448 -6.38 -12.39 -17.43
N GLU A 449 -5.35 -11.89 -16.75
CA GLU A 449 -4.02 -11.77 -17.34
C GLU A 449 -3.37 -13.11 -17.73
N PRO A 450 -3.32 -14.13 -16.85
CA PRO A 450 -2.77 -15.42 -17.24
C PRO A 450 -3.54 -16.05 -18.40
N TYR A 451 -4.86 -15.88 -18.44
CA TYR A 451 -5.70 -16.35 -19.55
C TYR A 451 -5.36 -15.65 -20.87
N LEU A 452 -5.09 -14.33 -20.85
CA LEU A 452 -4.73 -13.57 -22.05
C LEU A 452 -3.35 -13.97 -22.61
N ILE A 453 -2.36 -14.21 -21.74
CA ILE A 453 -1.00 -14.58 -22.16
C ILE A 453 -0.88 -16.08 -22.52
N ASN A 454 -1.68 -16.96 -21.92
CA ASN A 454 -1.48 -18.40 -22.05
C ASN A 454 -1.58 -18.87 -23.52
N PRO A 455 -0.56 -19.61 -24.02
CA PRO A 455 -0.57 -20.16 -25.37
C PRO A 455 -1.73 -21.10 -25.71
N THR A 456 -2.33 -21.76 -24.70
CA THR A 456 -3.43 -22.71 -24.89
C THR A 456 -4.82 -22.06 -24.86
N GLU A 457 -4.90 -20.76 -24.55
CA GLU A 457 -6.15 -20.02 -24.41
C GLU A 457 -6.20 -18.87 -25.43
N ALA A 458 -6.22 -17.61 -25.00
CA ALA A 458 -6.30 -16.45 -25.89
C ALA A 458 -4.99 -16.17 -26.65
N ASN A 459 -3.85 -16.65 -26.14
CA ASN A 459 -2.52 -16.59 -26.79
C ASN A 459 -2.16 -15.21 -27.37
N LEU A 460 -2.50 -14.14 -26.64
CA LEU A 460 -2.25 -12.77 -27.09
C LEU A 460 -0.78 -12.38 -26.93
N LYS A 461 0.00 -13.08 -26.08
CA LYS A 461 1.42 -12.81 -25.80
C LYS A 461 1.67 -11.32 -25.54
N GLY A 462 2.48 -10.67 -26.36
CA GLY A 462 2.77 -9.23 -26.31
C GLY A 462 1.57 -8.32 -26.56
N LYS A 463 0.53 -8.80 -27.26
CA LYS A 463 -0.66 -8.01 -27.61
C LYS A 463 -1.57 -7.75 -26.41
N THR A 464 -1.39 -8.49 -25.31
CA THR A 464 -2.11 -8.26 -24.05
C THR A 464 -1.92 -6.83 -23.52
N ALA A 465 -0.77 -6.21 -23.82
CA ALA A 465 -0.51 -4.81 -23.50
C ALA A 465 -1.54 -3.83 -24.11
N PHE A 466 -2.19 -4.14 -25.24
CA PHE A 466 -3.25 -3.30 -25.80
C PHE A 466 -4.55 -3.31 -24.96
N VAL A 467 -4.86 -4.45 -24.34
CA VAL A 467 -6.03 -4.57 -23.45
C VAL A 467 -5.81 -3.67 -22.24
N TRP A 468 -4.63 -3.76 -21.63
CA TRP A 468 -4.25 -2.92 -20.51
C TRP A 468 -4.10 -1.45 -20.89
N PHE A 469 -3.59 -1.15 -22.09
CA PHE A 469 -3.57 0.22 -22.61
C PHE A 469 -4.97 0.83 -22.65
N GLY A 470 -5.96 0.10 -23.18
CA GLY A 470 -7.34 0.60 -23.26
C GLY A 470 -7.93 0.94 -21.89
N ILE A 471 -7.72 0.06 -20.90
CA ILE A 471 -8.19 0.27 -19.53
C ILE A 471 -7.40 1.41 -18.86
N SER A 472 -6.07 1.40 -18.98
CA SER A 472 -5.17 2.43 -18.43
C SER A 472 -5.46 3.81 -18.99
N PHE A 473 -5.84 3.90 -20.27
CA PHE A 473 -6.25 5.15 -20.90
C PHE A 473 -7.52 5.73 -20.25
N LEU A 474 -8.53 4.89 -19.98
CA LEU A 474 -9.74 5.30 -19.25
C LEU A 474 -9.42 5.74 -17.81
N VAL A 475 -8.54 5.01 -17.13
CA VAL A 475 -8.06 5.37 -15.78
C VAL A 475 -7.32 6.71 -15.80
N THR A 476 -6.51 6.97 -16.83
CA THR A 476 -5.78 8.23 -17.00
C THR A 476 -6.76 9.40 -17.21
N ILE A 477 -7.78 9.23 -18.05
CA ILE A 477 -8.85 10.23 -18.23
C ILE A 477 -9.55 10.50 -16.90
N TRP A 478 -9.96 9.45 -16.19
CA TRP A 478 -10.59 9.59 -14.87
C TRP A 478 -9.68 10.35 -13.90
N ALA A 479 -8.39 10.01 -13.86
CA ALA A 479 -7.42 10.62 -12.97
C ALA A 479 -7.30 12.13 -13.19
N ILE A 480 -7.30 12.58 -14.46
CA ILE A 480 -7.23 14.00 -14.82
C ILE A 480 -8.40 14.78 -14.19
N PHE A 481 -9.62 14.25 -14.25
CA PHE A 481 -10.81 14.96 -13.77
C PHE A 481 -11.09 14.79 -12.27
N ARG A 482 -10.67 13.67 -11.66
CA ARG A 482 -11.13 13.29 -10.31
C ARG A 482 -10.08 13.34 -9.22
N ILE A 483 -8.78 13.17 -9.52
CA ILE A 483 -7.73 13.14 -8.47
C ILE A 483 -7.42 14.56 -8.00
N PRO A 484 -7.69 14.92 -6.73
CA PRO A 484 -7.37 16.24 -6.21
C PRO A 484 -5.88 16.40 -5.87
N GLU A 485 -5.42 17.64 -5.77
CA GLU A 485 -4.16 17.94 -5.09
C GLU A 485 -4.41 18.02 -3.58
N THR A 486 -3.68 17.23 -2.79
CA THR A 486 -3.82 17.15 -1.34
C THR A 486 -2.64 17.77 -0.60
N ARG A 487 -1.56 18.14 -1.30
CA ARG A 487 -0.33 18.66 -0.71
C ARG A 487 -0.57 19.96 0.05
N GLY A 488 -0.08 19.99 1.30
CA GLY A 488 -0.12 21.19 2.15
C GLY A 488 -1.49 21.52 2.71
N ARG A 489 -2.51 20.66 2.51
CA ARG A 489 -3.86 20.86 3.04
C ARG A 489 -4.07 20.06 4.32
N THR A 490 -4.73 20.69 5.29
CA THR A 490 -5.22 20.06 6.51
C THR A 490 -6.46 19.22 6.21
N TYR A 491 -6.78 18.28 7.11
CA TYR A 491 -7.99 17.48 6.96
C TYR A 491 -9.27 18.32 7.00
N GLY A 492 -9.29 19.44 7.75
CA GLY A 492 -10.43 20.35 7.81
C GLY A 492 -10.64 21.13 6.51
N GLU A 493 -9.58 21.70 5.93
CA GLU A 493 -9.66 22.35 4.61
C GLU A 493 -10.11 21.37 3.53
N MET A 494 -9.61 20.13 3.59
CA MET A 494 -10.07 19.08 2.69
C MET A 494 -11.56 18.81 2.86
N ASP A 495 -12.06 18.85 4.10
CA ASP A 495 -13.47 18.62 4.38
C ASP A 495 -14.36 19.67 3.71
N VAL A 496 -14.01 20.95 3.86
CA VAL A 496 -14.70 22.09 3.23
C VAL A 496 -14.67 22.00 1.70
N LEU A 497 -13.53 21.68 1.09
CA LEU A 497 -13.37 21.59 -0.36
C LEU A 497 -14.28 20.53 -0.98
N PHE A 498 -14.42 19.37 -0.31
CA PHE A 498 -15.31 18.31 -0.76
C PHE A 498 -16.78 18.63 -0.52
N GLU A 499 -17.14 19.27 0.60
CA GLU A 499 -18.51 19.71 0.88
C GLU A 499 -19.00 20.75 -0.12
N LYS A 500 -18.14 21.72 -0.47
CA LYS A 500 -18.41 22.73 -1.51
C LYS A 500 -18.32 22.18 -2.94
N LYS A 501 -18.07 20.88 -3.12
CA LYS A 501 -18.00 20.18 -4.42
C LYS A 501 -17.04 20.81 -5.42
N VAL A 502 -15.94 21.42 -4.97
CA VAL A 502 -14.95 22.05 -5.86
C VAL A 502 -14.40 21.02 -6.86
N SER A 503 -14.11 21.44 -8.09
CA SER A 503 -13.53 20.55 -9.10
C SER A 503 -12.11 20.11 -8.72
N ALA A 504 -11.74 18.85 -8.98
CA ALA A 504 -10.49 18.28 -8.46
C ALA A 504 -9.22 19.01 -8.94
N TRP A 505 -9.26 19.61 -10.14
CA TRP A 505 -8.15 20.38 -10.70
C TRP A 505 -7.98 21.77 -10.08
N ARG A 506 -8.98 22.30 -9.37
CA ARG A 506 -8.93 23.60 -8.68
C ARG A 506 -8.52 23.49 -7.21
N PHE A 507 -8.25 22.28 -6.69
CA PHE A 507 -7.86 22.10 -5.28
C PHE A 507 -6.50 22.75 -4.96
N ALA A 508 -5.63 22.87 -5.96
CA ALA A 508 -4.33 23.53 -5.79
C ALA A 508 -4.48 25.06 -5.63
N THR A 509 -5.39 25.69 -6.37
CA THR A 509 -5.57 27.16 -6.40
C THR A 509 -6.63 27.68 -5.44
N ALA A 510 -7.55 26.83 -4.96
CA ALA A 510 -8.60 27.25 -4.03
C ALA A 510 -7.99 27.70 -2.68
N GLU A 511 -8.03 28.99 -2.35
CA GLU A 511 -7.69 29.48 -1.02
C GLU A 511 -8.86 29.22 -0.06
N VAL A 512 -8.57 28.57 1.07
CA VAL A 512 -9.54 28.37 2.15
C VAL A 512 -9.17 29.38 3.23
N VAL A 513 -9.87 30.51 3.25
CA VAL A 513 -9.66 31.58 4.24
C VAL A 513 -10.74 31.42 5.32
N ASP A 514 -10.33 30.76 6.40
CA ASP A 514 -11.15 30.28 7.52
C ASP A 514 -12.33 29.36 7.11
N ASP A 515 -12.87 28.62 8.09
CA ASP A 515 -13.82 27.49 7.96
C ASP A 515 -15.09 27.71 7.08
N ILE A 516 -15.26 28.88 6.45
CA ILE A 516 -16.50 29.27 5.77
C ILE A 516 -16.29 29.84 4.34
N THR A 517 -15.09 30.24 3.89
CA THR A 517 -14.94 30.97 2.61
C THR A 517 -13.87 30.41 1.68
N ILE A 518 -14.27 30.05 0.46
CA ILE A 518 -13.35 29.78 -0.66
C ILE A 518 -13.52 30.95 -1.60
N ILE A 519 -12.47 31.74 -1.80
CA ILE A 519 -12.48 32.79 -2.82
C ILE A 519 -12.10 32.11 -4.14
N GLY A 520 -12.99 32.16 -5.14
CA GLY A 520 -12.65 31.69 -6.49
C GLY A 520 -11.72 32.68 -7.18
N ASP A 521 -10.91 32.23 -8.15
CA ASP A 521 -9.96 33.09 -8.90
C ASP A 521 -10.63 34.39 -9.41
N ASP A 522 -11.90 34.32 -9.87
CA ASP A 522 -12.64 35.49 -10.34
C ASP A 522 -13.01 36.49 -9.21
N GLU A 523 -13.30 36.01 -7.99
CA GLU A 523 -13.61 36.85 -6.82
C GLU A 523 -12.33 37.35 -6.12
N ALA A 524 -11.21 36.65 -6.28
CA ALA A 524 -9.91 37.05 -5.74
C ALA A 524 -9.34 38.23 -6.53
N GLU A 525 -9.47 38.20 -7.87
CA GLU A 525 -9.12 39.34 -8.72
C GLU A 525 -10.01 40.55 -8.43
N GLU A 526 -11.32 40.36 -8.23
CA GLU A 526 -12.26 41.44 -7.92
C GLU A 526 -11.99 42.08 -6.54
N LYS A 527 -11.67 41.29 -5.51
CA LYS A 527 -11.26 41.82 -4.19
C LYS A 527 -9.92 42.53 -4.20
N VAL A 528 -8.95 42.04 -4.96
CA VAL A 528 -7.64 42.71 -5.10
C VAL A 528 -7.79 44.02 -5.90
N GLU A 529 -8.71 44.09 -6.87
CA GLU A 529 -9.07 45.34 -7.52
C GLU A 529 -9.81 46.32 -6.59
N ASP A 530 -10.72 45.83 -5.75
CA ASP A 530 -11.45 46.67 -4.79
C ASP A 530 -10.53 47.19 -3.66
N GLU A 531 -9.61 46.39 -3.13
CA GLU A 531 -8.59 46.88 -2.18
C GLU A 531 -7.65 47.90 -2.83
N LYS A 532 -7.25 47.71 -4.10
CA LYS A 532 -6.47 48.70 -4.85
C LYS A 532 -7.26 50.00 -5.10
N ARG A 533 -8.57 49.92 -5.31
CA ARG A 533 -9.45 51.09 -5.44
C ARG A 533 -9.62 51.83 -4.12
N GLU A 534 -9.76 51.13 -3.00
CA GLU A 534 -9.79 51.75 -1.68
C GLU A 534 -8.46 52.45 -1.36
N LEU A 535 -7.32 51.79 -1.58
CA LEU A 535 -5.99 52.38 -1.36
C LEU A 535 -5.74 53.62 -2.25
N ALA A 536 -6.16 53.59 -3.52
CA ALA A 536 -6.11 54.76 -4.40
C ALA A 536 -7.04 55.90 -3.93
N GLY A 537 -8.19 55.56 -3.34
CA GLY A 537 -9.10 56.53 -2.72
C GLY A 537 -8.48 57.25 -1.51
N TYR A 538 -7.70 56.52 -0.70
CA TYR A 538 -6.97 57.10 0.44
C TYR A 538 -5.80 57.99 0.02
N GLU A 539 -5.05 57.64 -1.03
CA GLU A 539 -3.97 58.51 -1.56
C GLU A 539 -4.52 59.81 -2.15
N THR A 540 -5.68 59.77 -2.80
CA THR A 540 -6.33 60.96 -3.37
C THR A 540 -6.90 61.89 -2.29
N ALA A 541 -7.39 61.33 -1.17
CA ALA A 541 -7.86 62.11 -0.02
C ALA A 541 -6.69 62.76 0.76
N ALA A 542 -5.52 62.13 0.79
CA ALA A 542 -4.32 62.67 1.44
C ALA A 542 -3.63 63.81 0.66
N THR A 543 -3.98 64.04 -0.61
CA THR A 543 -3.43 65.15 -1.42
C THR A 543 -4.30 66.42 -1.44
N ILE A 544 -5.51 66.37 -0.87
CA ILE A 544 -6.48 67.48 -0.83
C ILE A 544 -6.63 68.07 0.60
N SER A 545 -5.97 67.45 1.60
CA SER A 545 -5.71 68.03 2.92
C SER A 545 -4.36 68.74 2.94
#